data_AF-A0A194Q5A1-F1
#
_entry.id   AF-A0A194Q5A1-F1
#
_cell.length_a   1.000
_cell.length_b   1.000
_cell.length_c   1.000
_cell.angle_alpha   90.00
_cell.angle_beta   90.00
_cell.angle_gamma   90.00
#
_symmetry.space_group_name_H-M   'P 1'
#
loop_
_entity.id
_entity.type
_entity.pdbx_description
1 polymer ?
#
loop_
_entity_poly.entity_id
_entity_poly.type
_entity_poly.pdbx_seq_one_letter_code
_entity_poly.pdbx_strand_id
1 'polypeptide(L)'
;MDKKCCNTNEDWGIVTDLETVTTWSSYFIAGKINKSPIVSELVYTVSKLISLFNDRVIREAYDGEFQHYGFRDQVKLWLTIVHYCEVFIELTVKNKWGNRGKWVATTLIQTFKCGSALILLYRFKELPIQHPPIPALQRKKFTEERESDDNANSYFTLKRSGRVLRRVDGAPPIALRDWQRVKIKDNKTTNTEIKDLVHAELLYILRPMVHLAAMRAFGTTAWKQWLVALGLDLASFKLYNRHMKELTYEQRIEISRRKLGFILYLLRSPMYNGYSKNVIENVLTSMSNKIPAMSFVCDPIIRYLSHWQDIYFYMWAS
;
A
#
# COMPACT_ATOMS: atom_id res chain seq x y z
N MET A 1 7.87 44.25 10.20
CA MET A 1 6.95 43.11 10.00
C MET A 1 7.73 42.06 9.22
N ASP A 2 8.61 41.36 9.92
CA ASP A 2 9.53 40.42 9.31
C ASP A 2 8.90 39.03 9.31
N LYS A 3 8.38 38.62 8.15
CA LYS A 3 8.19 37.20 7.88
C LYS A 3 9.58 36.60 7.70
N LYS A 4 10.18 36.13 8.79
CA LYS A 4 11.28 35.17 8.73
C LYS A 4 10.83 34.00 7.87
N CYS A 5 11.38 33.89 6.67
CA CYS A 5 11.47 32.59 6.00
C CYS A 5 12.28 31.68 6.95
N CYS A 6 11.58 30.88 7.76
CA CYS A 6 12.22 29.70 8.33
C CYS A 6 12.71 28.85 7.16
N ASN A 7 13.89 28.26 7.31
CA ASN A 7 14.40 27.21 6.44
C ASN A 7 13.44 26.01 6.54
N THR A 8 12.32 26.07 5.82
CA THR A 8 11.26 25.08 5.92
C THR A 8 11.79 23.68 5.60
N ASN A 9 12.75 23.56 4.66
CA ASN A 9 13.38 22.30 4.28
C ASN A 9 14.09 21.54 5.42
N GLU A 10 14.69 22.21 6.40
CA GLU A 10 15.36 21.54 7.53
C GLU A 10 14.34 21.04 8.56
N ASP A 11 13.31 21.84 8.84
CA ASP A 11 12.25 21.51 9.80
C ASP A 11 11.42 20.29 9.34
N TRP A 12 11.20 20.13 8.02
CA TRP A 12 10.45 19.00 7.48
C TRP A 12 11.17 17.65 7.64
N GLY A 13 12.50 17.65 7.56
CA GLY A 13 13.31 16.44 7.75
C GLY A 13 13.15 15.91 9.18
N ILE A 14 13.24 16.82 10.15
CA ILE A 14 13.12 16.50 11.58
C ILE A 14 11.75 15.91 11.92
N VAL A 15 10.65 16.45 11.36
CA VAL A 15 9.30 15.90 11.58
C VAL A 15 9.17 14.49 10.99
N THR A 16 9.72 14.26 9.80
CA THR A 16 9.69 12.93 9.15
C THR A 16 10.53 11.92 9.94
N ASP A 17 11.69 12.34 10.45
CA ASP A 17 12.56 11.53 11.28
C ASP A 17 11.93 11.24 12.65
N LEU A 18 11.20 12.19 13.24
CA LEU A 18 10.42 11.95 14.46
C LEU A 18 9.26 10.99 14.23
N GLU A 19 8.55 11.10 13.10
CA GLU A 19 7.48 10.16 12.76
C GLU A 19 8.01 8.74 12.52
N THR A 20 9.16 8.62 11.84
CA THR A 20 9.81 7.31 11.66
C THR A 20 10.33 6.80 13.00
N VAL A 21 11.05 7.57 13.79
CA VAL A 21 11.52 7.17 15.13
C VAL A 21 10.35 6.78 16.04
N THR A 22 9.20 7.48 15.98
CA THR A 22 7.99 7.11 16.73
C THR A 22 7.37 5.81 16.23
N THR A 23 7.34 5.61 14.91
CA THR A 23 6.87 4.35 14.31
C THR A 23 7.78 3.18 14.74
N TRP A 24 9.09 3.34 14.64
CA TRP A 24 10.06 2.31 14.99
C TRP A 24 10.13 2.09 16.51
N SER A 25 9.99 3.15 17.30
CA SER A 25 9.92 3.04 18.77
C SER A 25 8.68 2.26 19.20
N SER A 26 7.54 2.37 18.50
CA SER A 26 6.37 1.52 18.79
C SER A 26 6.66 0.03 18.67
N TYR A 27 7.48 -0.37 17.68
CA TYR A 27 7.93 -1.75 17.50
C TYR A 27 8.97 -2.18 18.54
N PHE A 28 9.88 -1.29 18.96
CA PHE A 28 10.82 -1.58 20.06
C PHE A 28 10.11 -1.64 21.42
N ILE A 29 9.10 -0.80 21.63
CA ILE A 29 8.24 -0.78 22.82
C ILE A 29 7.41 -2.05 22.89
N ALA A 30 6.92 -2.58 21.75
CA ALA A 30 6.26 -3.88 21.68
C ALA A 30 7.15 -5.03 22.19
N GLY A 31 8.46 -4.96 21.99
CA GLY A 31 9.42 -5.95 22.52
C GLY A 31 9.64 -5.91 24.04
N LYS A 32 9.41 -4.76 24.69
CA LYS A 32 9.59 -4.60 26.15
C LYS A 32 8.28 -4.72 26.92
N ILE A 33 7.15 -4.32 26.32
CA ILE A 33 5.80 -4.40 26.92
C ILE A 33 5.10 -5.66 26.42
N ASN A 34 5.67 -6.81 26.78
CA ASN A 34 5.30 -8.17 26.33
C ASN A 34 3.92 -8.67 26.82
N LYS A 35 3.00 -7.79 27.27
CA LYS A 35 1.73 -8.19 27.92
C LYS A 35 0.48 -8.02 27.06
N SER A 36 0.51 -7.28 25.96
CA SER A 36 -0.68 -7.14 25.12
C SER A 36 -0.37 -6.69 23.68
N PRO A 37 -0.59 -7.55 22.66
CA PRO A 37 -0.45 -7.17 21.25
C PRO A 37 -1.43 -6.06 20.83
N ILE A 38 -2.48 -5.82 21.63
CA ILE A 38 -3.45 -4.74 21.38
C ILE A 38 -2.79 -3.36 21.56
N VAL A 39 -1.89 -3.22 22.54
CA VAL A 39 -1.28 -1.92 22.85
C VAL A 39 -0.25 -1.54 21.78
N SER A 40 0.56 -2.50 21.32
CA SER A 40 1.51 -2.25 20.23
C SER A 40 0.79 -1.85 18.94
N GLU A 41 -0.31 -2.53 18.62
CA GLU A 41 -1.14 -2.20 17.45
C GLU A 41 -1.83 -0.84 17.61
N LEU A 42 -2.32 -0.50 18.80
CA LEU A 42 -2.89 0.83 19.07
C LEU A 42 -1.85 1.93 18.78
N VAL A 43 -0.64 1.81 19.33
CA VAL A 43 0.42 2.81 19.11
C VAL A 43 0.75 2.91 17.62
N TYR A 44 0.83 1.78 16.91
CA TYR A 44 1.04 1.75 15.48
C TYR A 44 -0.06 2.49 14.70
N THR A 45 -1.33 2.18 14.96
CA THR A 45 -2.47 2.81 14.28
C THR A 45 -2.54 4.31 14.54
N VAL A 46 -2.35 4.73 15.79
CA VAL A 46 -2.33 6.15 16.17
C VAL A 46 -1.20 6.89 15.46
N SER A 47 0.01 6.31 15.40
CA SER A 47 1.14 6.91 14.68
C SER A 47 0.80 7.12 13.19
N LYS A 48 0.19 6.12 12.52
CA LYS A 48 -0.20 6.24 11.12
C LYS A 48 -1.31 7.25 10.87
N LEU A 49 -2.29 7.34 11.77
CA LEU A 49 -3.34 8.35 11.69
C LEU A 49 -2.80 9.77 11.86
N ILE A 50 -1.84 9.96 12.76
CA ILE A 50 -1.17 11.25 12.94
C ILE A 50 -0.38 11.64 11.69
N SER A 51 0.43 10.73 11.12
CA SER A 51 1.12 10.99 9.86
C SER A 51 0.15 11.34 8.72
N LEU A 52 -0.99 10.63 8.62
CA LEU A 52 -2.02 10.93 7.63
C LEU A 52 -2.65 12.33 7.83
N PHE A 53 -2.86 12.72 9.08
CA PHE A 53 -3.39 14.04 9.43
C PHE A 53 -2.37 15.15 9.13
N ASN A 54 -1.10 14.93 9.48
CA ASN A 54 -0.01 15.86 9.17
C ASN A 54 0.12 16.06 7.65
N ASP A 55 0.15 14.97 6.89
CA ASP A 55 0.21 15.03 5.42
C ASP A 55 -1.00 15.77 4.83
N ARG A 56 -2.18 15.65 5.46
CA ARG A 56 -3.38 16.40 5.07
C ARG A 56 -3.24 17.90 5.31
N VAL A 57 -2.77 18.30 6.50
CA VAL A 57 -2.53 19.70 6.84
C VAL A 57 -1.49 20.33 5.92
N ILE A 58 -0.43 19.58 5.59
CA ILE A 58 0.61 20.04 4.65
C ILE A 58 0.02 20.28 3.26
N ARG A 59 -0.79 19.35 2.73
CA ARG A 59 -1.44 19.55 1.42
C ARG A 59 -2.31 20.79 1.40
N GLU A 60 -3.10 21.01 2.46
CA GLU A 60 -3.98 22.17 2.58
C GLU A 60 -3.20 23.48 2.70
N ALA A 61 -2.06 23.49 3.41
CA ALA A 61 -1.21 24.67 3.55
C ALA A 61 -0.45 25.01 2.25
N TYR A 62 -0.09 24.01 1.44
CA TYR A 62 0.70 24.20 0.21
C TYR A 62 -0.16 24.52 -1.02
N ASP A 63 -1.35 23.92 -1.16
CA ASP A 63 -2.17 24.13 -2.36
C ASP A 63 -2.88 25.49 -2.38
N GLY A 64 -3.03 26.18 -1.23
CA GLY A 64 -3.44 27.60 -1.14
C GLY A 64 -4.85 27.93 -1.64
N GLU A 65 -5.48 27.06 -2.42
CA GLU A 65 -6.88 27.06 -2.79
C GLU A 65 -7.63 26.04 -1.95
N PHE A 66 -8.80 26.43 -1.43
CA PHE A 66 -9.79 25.51 -0.87
C PHE A 66 -10.33 24.60 -1.99
N GLN A 67 -9.52 23.64 -2.43
CA GLN A 67 -9.96 22.53 -3.26
C GLN A 67 -11.05 21.82 -2.46
N HIS A 68 -12.31 22.04 -2.86
CA HIS A 68 -13.44 21.38 -2.27
C HIS A 68 -13.20 19.88 -2.42
N TYR A 69 -12.99 19.21 -1.29
CA TYR A 69 -12.72 17.77 -1.26
C TYR A 69 -13.81 17.05 -2.04
N GLY A 70 -13.44 16.57 -3.23
CA GLY A 70 -14.34 15.79 -4.05
C GLY A 70 -14.72 14.52 -3.30
N PHE A 71 -15.91 14.00 -3.60
CA PHE A 71 -16.37 12.71 -3.07
C PHE A 71 -15.32 11.59 -3.26
N ARG A 72 -14.52 11.67 -4.34
CA ARG A 72 -13.38 10.79 -4.62
C ARG A 72 -12.35 10.76 -3.48
N ASP A 73 -11.89 11.92 -3.05
CA ASP A 73 -10.79 12.05 -2.08
C ASP A 73 -11.28 11.73 -0.67
N GLN A 74 -12.55 12.03 -0.39
CA GLN A 74 -13.21 11.58 0.83
C GLN A 74 -13.25 10.05 0.91
N VAL A 75 -13.67 9.36 -0.17
CA VAL A 75 -13.71 7.89 -0.20
C VAL A 75 -12.31 7.29 -0.01
N LYS A 76 -11.28 7.88 -0.65
CA LYS A 76 -9.90 7.44 -0.47
C LYS A 76 -9.41 7.61 0.97
N LEU A 77 -9.73 8.74 1.59
CA LEU A 77 -9.38 9.02 2.99
C LEU A 77 -10.06 8.05 3.95
N TRP A 78 -11.35 7.77 3.75
CA TRP A 78 -12.05 6.77 4.57
C TRP A 78 -11.43 5.38 4.39
N LEU A 79 -11.07 5.01 3.16
CA LEU A 79 -10.46 3.72 2.86
C LEU A 79 -9.07 3.57 3.49
N THR A 80 -8.26 4.63 3.55
CA THR A 80 -6.95 4.60 4.22
C THR A 80 -7.09 4.51 5.74
N ILE A 81 -8.01 5.27 6.34
CA ILE A 81 -8.28 5.20 7.78
C ILE A 81 -8.72 3.78 8.17
N VAL A 82 -9.66 3.20 7.41
CA VAL A 82 -10.13 1.83 7.67
C VAL A 82 -9.00 0.82 7.50
N HIS A 83 -8.09 1.00 6.54
CA HIS A 83 -6.93 0.12 6.38
C HIS A 83 -5.99 0.18 7.59
N TYR A 84 -5.70 1.37 8.13
CA TYR A 84 -4.86 1.49 9.32
C TYR A 84 -5.52 0.93 10.57
N CYS A 85 -6.83 1.14 10.75
CA CYS A 85 -7.54 0.68 11.96
C CYS A 85 -7.92 -0.81 11.94
N GLU A 86 -7.84 -1.49 10.79
CA GLU A 86 -8.31 -2.87 10.59
C GLU A 86 -7.76 -3.84 11.63
N VAL A 87 -6.43 -3.96 11.72
CA VAL A 87 -5.77 -4.92 12.62
C VAL A 87 -6.17 -4.65 14.07
N PHE A 88 -6.14 -3.38 14.49
CA PHE A 88 -6.57 -2.99 15.83
C PHE A 88 -8.03 -3.37 16.15
N ILE A 89 -8.96 -3.15 15.22
CA ILE A 89 -10.37 -3.53 15.40
C ILE A 89 -10.50 -5.06 15.49
N GLU A 90 -9.76 -5.81 14.66
CA GLU A 90 -9.81 -7.28 14.69
C GLU A 90 -9.28 -7.85 16.02
N LEU A 91 -8.17 -7.32 16.56
CA LEU A 91 -7.66 -7.75 17.87
C LEU A 91 -8.61 -7.40 19.02
N THR A 92 -9.16 -6.19 19.02
CA THR A 92 -10.08 -5.73 20.08
C THR A 92 -11.35 -6.57 20.11
N VAL A 93 -11.92 -6.87 18.94
CA VAL A 93 -13.11 -7.71 18.81
C VAL A 93 -12.80 -9.17 19.14
N LYS A 94 -11.64 -9.72 18.73
CA LYS A 94 -11.21 -11.09 19.11
C LYS A 94 -11.16 -11.23 20.64
N ASN A 95 -10.67 -10.20 21.35
CA ASN A 95 -10.56 -10.23 22.81
C ASN A 95 -11.94 -10.09 23.52
N LYS A 96 -12.84 -9.25 23.01
CA LYS A 96 -14.15 -8.98 23.65
C LYS A 96 -15.25 -9.97 23.28
N TRP A 97 -15.32 -10.38 22.02
CA TRP A 97 -16.43 -11.18 21.45
C TRP A 97 -15.98 -12.54 20.90
N GLY A 98 -14.72 -12.91 21.12
CA GLY A 98 -14.17 -14.19 20.70
C GLY A 98 -14.13 -14.35 19.18
N ASN A 99 -14.05 -15.61 18.72
CA ASN A 99 -13.84 -15.90 17.30
C ASN A 99 -15.05 -15.53 16.42
N ARG A 100 -16.29 -15.62 16.95
CA ARG A 100 -17.50 -15.24 16.19
C ARG A 100 -17.52 -13.74 15.89
N GLY A 101 -17.25 -12.90 16.88
CA GLY A 101 -17.14 -11.46 16.70
C GLY A 101 -16.06 -11.09 15.68
N LYS A 102 -14.90 -11.77 15.74
CA LYS A 102 -13.79 -11.57 14.79
C LYS A 102 -14.28 -11.71 13.35
N TRP A 103 -14.90 -12.84 12.99
CA TRP A 103 -15.34 -13.07 11.61
C TRP A 103 -16.42 -12.08 11.15
N VAL A 104 -17.30 -11.63 12.05
CA VAL A 104 -18.30 -10.60 11.74
C VAL A 104 -17.64 -9.26 11.46
N ALA A 105 -16.71 -8.82 12.30
CA ALA A 105 -15.97 -7.57 12.11
C ALA A 105 -15.14 -7.58 10.81
N THR A 106 -14.39 -8.66 10.55
CA THR A 106 -13.64 -8.85 9.31
C THR A 106 -14.55 -8.79 8.07
N THR A 107 -15.72 -9.42 8.12
CA THR A 107 -16.68 -9.39 7.01
C THR A 107 -17.23 -7.98 6.78
N LEU A 108 -17.55 -7.24 7.85
CA LEU A 108 -18.05 -5.86 7.76
C LEU A 108 -16.99 -4.90 7.22
N ILE A 109 -15.76 -4.97 7.73
CA ILE A 109 -14.65 -4.12 7.28
C ILE A 109 -14.40 -4.35 5.79
N GLN A 110 -14.35 -5.60 5.35
CA GLN A 110 -14.05 -5.87 3.96
C GLN A 110 -15.21 -5.57 3.02
N THR A 111 -16.46 -5.80 3.42
CA THR A 111 -17.60 -5.40 2.59
C THR A 111 -17.56 -3.89 2.36
N PHE A 112 -17.20 -3.10 3.37
CA PHE A 112 -16.96 -1.67 3.24
C PHE A 112 -15.78 -1.35 2.29
N LYS A 113 -14.63 -2.00 2.44
CA LYS A 113 -13.47 -1.81 1.54
C LYS A 113 -13.77 -2.19 0.10
N CYS A 114 -14.44 -3.31 -0.11
CA CYS A 114 -14.84 -3.80 -1.42
C CYS A 114 -15.85 -2.84 -2.04
N GLY A 115 -16.87 -2.40 -1.30
CA GLY A 115 -17.85 -1.42 -1.76
C GLY A 115 -17.22 -0.09 -2.17
N SER A 116 -16.35 0.47 -1.34
CA SER A 116 -15.61 1.72 -1.64
C SER A 116 -14.67 1.57 -2.84
N ALA A 117 -13.94 0.45 -2.96
CA ALA A 117 -13.11 0.18 -4.11
C ALA A 117 -13.93 0.01 -5.42
N LEU A 118 -15.10 -0.63 -5.35
CA LEU A 118 -16.02 -0.73 -6.49
C LEU A 118 -16.57 0.64 -6.89
N ILE A 119 -16.92 1.49 -5.92
CA ILE A 119 -17.35 2.87 -6.19
C ILE A 119 -16.23 3.65 -6.91
N LEU A 120 -14.97 3.49 -6.47
CA LEU A 120 -13.80 4.09 -7.12
C LEU A 120 -13.62 3.58 -8.56
N LEU A 121 -13.76 2.28 -8.78
CA LEU A 121 -13.62 1.67 -10.10
C LEU A 121 -14.72 2.14 -11.07
N TYR A 122 -15.99 2.07 -10.66
CA TYR A 122 -17.12 2.37 -11.53
C TYR A 122 -17.33 3.87 -11.79
N ARG A 123 -17.15 4.71 -10.76
CA ARG A 123 -17.42 6.15 -10.87
C ARG A 123 -16.21 6.95 -11.35
N PHE A 124 -14.99 6.56 -10.96
CA PHE A 124 -13.79 7.34 -11.22
C PHE A 124 -12.81 6.67 -12.21
N LYS A 125 -13.07 5.42 -12.62
CA LYS A 125 -12.25 4.66 -13.60
C LYS A 125 -10.76 4.65 -13.27
N GLU A 126 -10.41 4.65 -11.99
CA GLU A 126 -9.02 4.60 -11.55
C GLU A 126 -8.48 3.20 -11.72
N LEU A 127 -7.45 3.07 -12.56
CA LEU A 127 -6.77 1.82 -12.85
C LEU A 127 -5.27 2.05 -12.69
N PRO A 128 -4.52 1.22 -11.95
CA PRO A 128 -4.93 0.30 -10.88
C PRO A 128 -5.16 1.03 -9.55
N ILE A 129 -5.98 0.46 -8.65
CA ILE A 129 -6.22 1.03 -7.32
C ILE A 129 -4.96 0.85 -6.46
N GLN A 130 -4.35 1.94 -6.03
CA GLN A 130 -3.17 1.90 -5.16
C GLN A 130 -3.54 1.45 -3.74
N HIS A 131 -2.74 0.58 -3.13
CA HIS A 131 -2.84 0.25 -1.70
C HIS A 131 -1.58 0.72 -0.93
N PRO A 132 -1.67 1.68 0.01
CA PRO A 132 -2.85 2.42 0.45
C PRO A 132 -3.42 3.37 -0.61
N PRO A 133 -4.75 3.65 -0.59
CA PRO A 133 -5.43 4.53 -1.55
C PRO A 133 -4.89 5.96 -1.62
N ILE A 134 -4.25 6.42 -0.54
CA ILE A 134 -3.45 7.64 -0.52
C ILE A 134 -2.02 7.19 -0.26
N PRO A 135 -1.11 7.31 -1.24
CA PRO A 135 0.30 7.05 -0.98
C PRO A 135 0.80 8.04 0.07
N ALA A 136 1.65 7.56 0.98
CA ALA A 136 2.36 8.43 1.92
C ALA A 136 3.02 9.56 1.12
N LEU A 137 2.85 10.80 1.57
CA LEU A 137 3.31 11.96 0.83
C LEU A 137 4.83 11.87 0.68
N GLN A 138 5.31 11.58 -0.53
CA GLN A 138 6.75 11.67 -0.82
C GLN A 138 7.09 13.14 -0.97
N ARG A 139 7.31 13.82 0.17
CA ARG A 139 7.52 15.27 0.28
C ARG A 139 8.57 15.78 -0.73
N LYS A 140 9.62 14.99 -1.00
CA LYS A 140 10.63 15.28 -2.04
C LYS A 140 10.05 15.30 -3.47
N LYS A 141 9.24 14.31 -3.86
CA LYS A 141 8.57 14.29 -5.17
C LYS A 141 7.54 15.42 -5.30
N PHE A 142 6.86 15.78 -4.22
CA PHE A 142 5.87 16.86 -4.22
C PHE A 142 6.51 18.25 -4.43
N THR A 143 7.69 18.49 -3.86
CA THR A 143 8.50 19.69 -4.14
C THR A 143 9.02 19.69 -5.58
N GLU A 144 9.53 18.55 -6.06
CA GLU A 144 10.01 18.40 -7.45
C GLU A 144 8.89 18.52 -8.50
N GLU A 145 7.68 18.04 -8.21
CA GLU A 145 6.52 18.12 -9.12
C GLU A 145 6.05 19.57 -9.32
N ARG A 146 6.04 20.41 -8.27
CA ARG A 146 5.68 21.82 -8.42
C ARG A 146 6.77 22.64 -9.11
N GLU A 147 8.05 22.34 -8.85
CA GLU A 147 9.16 22.88 -9.67
C GLU A 147 9.03 22.46 -11.14
N SER A 148 8.45 21.28 -11.41
CA SER A 148 8.18 20.81 -12.77
C SER A 148 6.94 21.45 -13.42
N ASP A 149 5.93 21.83 -12.63
CA ASP A 149 4.68 22.47 -13.09
C ASP A 149 4.87 23.98 -13.32
N ASP A 150 5.68 24.64 -12.48
CA ASP A 150 6.21 25.98 -12.77
C ASP A 150 7.10 25.95 -14.04
N ASN A 151 7.79 24.83 -14.28
CA ASN A 151 8.46 24.54 -15.54
C ASN A 151 7.51 24.09 -16.66
N ALA A 152 6.22 23.76 -16.46
CA ALA A 152 5.31 23.43 -17.56
C ALA A 152 5.14 24.62 -18.51
N ASN A 153 5.20 25.84 -17.96
CA ASN A 153 5.30 27.10 -18.70
C ASN A 153 6.59 27.22 -19.55
N SER A 154 7.58 26.37 -19.29
CA SER A 154 8.84 26.28 -20.04
C SER A 154 8.82 25.25 -21.16
N TYR A 155 7.68 24.64 -21.51
CA TYR A 155 7.59 23.76 -22.70
C TYR A 155 6.73 24.41 -23.79
N PHE A 156 7.01 24.11 -25.06
CA PHE A 156 6.18 24.51 -26.18
C PHE A 156 6.04 23.40 -27.21
N THR A 157 4.86 23.29 -27.82
CA THR A 157 4.55 22.28 -28.84
C THR A 157 4.71 22.88 -30.25
N LEU A 158 5.50 22.24 -31.12
CA LEU A 158 5.64 22.64 -32.51
C LEU A 158 4.34 22.36 -33.29
N LYS A 159 3.72 23.41 -33.85
CA LYS A 159 2.44 23.32 -34.57
C LYS A 159 2.42 22.32 -35.74
N ARG A 160 3.55 22.14 -36.43
CA ARG A 160 3.65 21.27 -37.62
C ARG A 160 4.02 19.83 -37.30
N SER A 161 4.87 19.60 -36.30
CA SER A 161 5.39 18.26 -36.00
C SER A 161 4.80 17.64 -34.74
N GLY A 162 4.01 18.39 -33.97
CA GLY A 162 3.49 17.98 -32.66
C GLY A 162 4.57 17.72 -31.61
N ARG A 163 5.85 18.00 -31.92
CA ARG A 163 6.97 17.71 -31.01
C ARG A 163 7.03 18.78 -29.95
N VAL A 164 7.20 18.35 -28.71
CA VAL A 164 7.29 19.26 -27.57
C VAL A 164 8.75 19.49 -27.22
N LEU A 165 9.10 20.76 -27.09
CA LEU A 165 10.44 21.26 -26.85
C LEU A 165 10.45 22.10 -25.57
N ARG A 166 11.57 22.07 -24.85
CA ARG A 166 11.87 22.99 -23.76
C ARG A 166 12.18 24.38 -24.33
N ARG A 167 11.61 25.42 -23.74
CA ARG A 167 11.94 26.83 -23.91
C ARG A 167 13.26 27.12 -23.20
N VAL A 168 13.97 28.12 -23.68
CA VAL A 168 15.27 28.51 -23.12
C VAL A 168 15.11 29.08 -21.71
N ASP A 169 14.00 29.78 -21.43
CA ASP A 169 13.77 30.52 -20.18
C ASP A 169 13.49 29.64 -18.95
N GLY A 170 13.13 28.36 -19.13
CA GLY A 170 12.99 27.41 -18.01
C GLY A 170 13.89 26.19 -18.17
N ALA A 171 15.06 26.39 -18.80
CA ALA A 171 16.08 25.36 -18.80
C ALA A 171 16.77 25.30 -17.42
N PRO A 172 16.94 24.11 -16.82
CA PRO A 172 17.69 23.98 -15.58
C PRO A 172 19.15 24.44 -15.79
N PRO A 173 19.85 24.86 -14.71
CA PRO A 173 21.26 25.25 -14.77
C PRO A 173 22.10 24.15 -15.42
N ILE A 174 23.19 24.52 -16.08
CA ILE A 174 23.97 23.64 -16.98
C ILE A 174 24.34 22.29 -16.33
N ALA A 175 24.54 22.27 -15.01
CA ALA A 175 24.92 21.10 -14.22
C ALA A 175 23.79 20.06 -14.04
N LEU A 176 22.53 20.47 -14.13
CA LEU A 176 21.34 19.61 -13.94
C LEU A 176 20.62 19.32 -15.28
N ARG A 177 21.23 19.69 -16.41
CA ARG A 177 20.58 19.62 -17.72
C ARG A 177 20.62 18.20 -18.29
N ASP A 178 19.43 17.61 -18.50
CA ASP A 178 19.26 16.31 -19.14
C ASP A 178 18.92 16.47 -20.64
N TRP A 179 19.61 15.73 -21.51
CA TRP A 179 19.34 15.75 -22.96
C TRP A 179 18.28 14.72 -23.39
N GLN A 180 17.53 14.16 -22.44
CA GLN A 180 16.49 13.20 -22.74
C GLN A 180 15.26 13.88 -23.32
N ARG A 181 14.61 13.20 -24.28
CA ARG A 181 13.37 13.66 -24.89
C ARG A 181 12.28 13.74 -23.82
N VAL A 182 11.56 14.86 -23.79
CA VAL A 182 10.36 15.04 -22.96
C VAL A 182 9.36 13.93 -23.29
N LYS A 183 9.12 13.04 -22.32
CA LYS A 183 8.18 11.93 -22.47
C LYS A 183 6.78 12.44 -22.19
N ILE A 184 6.06 12.81 -23.23
CA ILE A 184 4.62 13.06 -23.12
C ILE A 184 3.96 11.71 -22.96
N LYS A 185 3.11 11.58 -21.93
CA LYS A 185 2.24 10.43 -21.77
C LYS A 185 1.28 10.41 -22.96
N ASP A 186 1.60 9.61 -23.97
CA ASP A 186 0.66 9.27 -25.04
C ASP A 186 -0.44 8.39 -24.42
N ASN A 187 -1.56 9.00 -24.05
CA ASN A 187 -2.78 8.29 -23.66
C ASN A 187 -3.45 7.69 -24.91
N LYS A 188 -2.78 6.75 -25.58
CA LYS A 188 -3.39 5.90 -26.60
C LYS A 188 -3.65 4.52 -26.01
N THR A 189 -4.60 4.44 -25.08
CA THR A 189 -5.19 3.17 -24.67
C THR A 189 -6.36 2.86 -25.58
N THR A 190 -6.31 1.72 -26.28
CA THR A 190 -7.45 1.31 -27.09
C THR A 190 -8.59 0.88 -26.17
N ASN A 191 -9.84 1.19 -26.52
CA ASN A 191 -11.01 0.94 -25.65
C ASN A 191 -11.17 -0.53 -25.22
N THR A 192 -10.57 -1.48 -25.96
CA THR A 192 -10.58 -2.91 -25.66
C THR A 192 -9.63 -3.26 -24.51
N GLU A 193 -8.44 -2.65 -24.47
CA GLU A 193 -7.43 -2.84 -23.41
C GLU A 193 -7.98 -2.37 -22.04
N ILE A 194 -8.75 -1.28 -22.04
CA ILE A 194 -9.34 -0.72 -20.81
C ILE A 194 -10.34 -1.71 -20.17
N LYS A 195 -11.13 -2.43 -20.98
CA LYS A 195 -12.11 -3.40 -20.45
C LYS A 195 -11.43 -4.56 -19.75
N ASP A 196 -10.40 -5.14 -20.37
CA ASP A 196 -9.62 -6.24 -19.78
C ASP A 196 -8.96 -5.80 -18.46
N LEU A 197 -8.42 -4.57 -18.40
CA LEU A 197 -7.88 -4.00 -17.15
C LEU A 197 -8.94 -3.82 -16.06
N VAL A 198 -10.14 -3.35 -16.42
CA VAL A 198 -11.26 -3.22 -15.47
C VAL A 198 -11.67 -4.58 -14.92
N HIS A 199 -11.72 -5.62 -15.76
CA HIS A 199 -11.99 -6.99 -15.32
C HIS A 199 -10.88 -7.53 -14.41
N ALA A 200 -9.61 -7.22 -14.70
CA ALA A 200 -8.49 -7.61 -13.86
C ALA A 200 -8.59 -6.97 -12.46
N GLU A 201 -8.93 -5.69 -12.41
CA GLU A 201 -9.10 -4.95 -11.16
C GLU A 201 -10.33 -5.44 -10.39
N LEU A 202 -11.45 -5.70 -11.08
CA LEU A 202 -12.67 -6.24 -10.46
C LEU A 202 -12.39 -7.59 -9.76
N LEU A 203 -11.68 -8.50 -10.44
CA LEU A 203 -11.31 -9.79 -9.85
C LEU A 203 -10.44 -9.61 -8.59
N TYR A 204 -9.52 -8.65 -8.63
CA TYR A 204 -8.65 -8.35 -7.49
C TYR A 204 -9.43 -7.75 -6.30
N ILE A 205 -10.36 -6.81 -6.56
CA ILE A 205 -11.21 -6.20 -5.53
C ILE A 205 -12.17 -7.24 -4.91
N LEU A 206 -12.68 -8.17 -5.71
CA LEU A 206 -13.63 -9.20 -5.27
C LEU A 206 -12.97 -10.39 -4.57
N ARG A 207 -11.67 -10.66 -4.82
CA ARG A 207 -10.90 -11.72 -4.16
C ARG A 207 -11.25 -11.91 -2.69
N PRO A 208 -11.16 -10.88 -1.84
CA PRO A 208 -11.42 -11.06 -0.42
C PRO A 208 -12.88 -11.48 -0.17
N MET A 209 -13.87 -10.84 -0.81
CA MET A 209 -15.28 -11.29 -0.67
C MET A 209 -15.47 -12.76 -1.03
N VAL A 210 -14.89 -13.20 -2.16
CA VAL A 210 -14.99 -14.60 -2.60
C VAL A 210 -14.27 -15.53 -1.63
N HIS A 211 -13.12 -15.14 -1.10
CA HIS A 211 -12.39 -15.93 -0.11
C HIS A 211 -13.17 -16.07 1.21
N LEU A 212 -13.83 -15.01 1.71
CA LEU A 212 -14.71 -15.13 2.88
C LEU A 212 -15.91 -16.04 2.63
N ALA A 213 -16.51 -15.95 1.44
CA ALA A 213 -17.59 -16.84 1.05
C ALA A 213 -17.10 -18.30 1.00
N ALA A 214 -15.91 -18.54 0.44
CA ALA A 214 -15.28 -19.85 0.41
C ALA A 214 -14.93 -20.37 1.82
N MET A 215 -14.46 -19.50 2.72
CA MET A 215 -14.26 -19.80 4.14
C MET A 215 -15.56 -20.25 4.82
N ARG A 216 -16.66 -19.54 4.54
CA ARG A 216 -17.99 -19.85 5.10
C ARG A 216 -18.52 -21.20 4.61
N ALA A 217 -18.26 -21.54 3.34
CA ALA A 217 -18.77 -22.76 2.70
C ALA A 217 -17.89 -24.00 2.96
N PHE A 218 -16.57 -23.88 2.83
CA PHE A 218 -15.63 -25.01 2.88
C PHE A 218 -14.88 -25.12 4.22
N GLY A 219 -15.04 -24.15 5.11
CA GLY A 219 -14.32 -24.09 6.39
C GLY A 219 -12.98 -23.36 6.30
N THR A 220 -12.45 -22.96 7.46
CA THR A 220 -11.27 -22.09 7.60
C THR A 220 -9.93 -22.81 7.42
N THR A 221 -9.92 -24.13 7.37
CA THR A 221 -8.71 -24.96 7.21
C THR A 221 -8.65 -25.73 5.90
N ALA A 222 -9.69 -25.63 5.06
CA ALA A 222 -9.74 -26.35 3.80
C ALA A 222 -8.74 -25.78 2.78
N TRP A 223 -8.18 -26.63 1.92
CA TRP A 223 -7.34 -26.20 0.79
C TRP A 223 -8.15 -25.50 -0.30
N LYS A 224 -9.45 -25.80 -0.40
CA LYS A 224 -10.36 -25.25 -1.43
C LYS A 224 -10.42 -23.72 -1.38
N GLN A 225 -10.67 -23.13 -0.21
CA GLN A 225 -10.68 -21.66 -0.02
C GLN A 225 -9.34 -20.99 -0.40
N TRP A 226 -8.22 -21.64 -0.08
CA TRP A 226 -6.88 -21.12 -0.37
C TRP A 226 -6.60 -21.14 -1.88
N LEU A 227 -6.93 -22.25 -2.55
CA LEU A 227 -6.82 -22.37 -4.01
C LEU A 227 -7.75 -21.42 -4.75
N VAL A 228 -8.96 -21.17 -4.25
CA VAL A 228 -9.90 -20.20 -4.86
C VAL A 228 -9.32 -18.79 -4.81
N ALA A 229 -8.79 -18.35 -3.67
CA ALA A 229 -8.19 -17.02 -3.56
C ALA A 229 -6.93 -16.87 -4.41
N LEU A 230 -6.04 -17.88 -4.38
CA LEU A 230 -4.84 -17.90 -5.21
C LEU A 230 -5.20 -17.92 -6.70
N GLY A 231 -6.21 -18.70 -7.09
CA GLY A 231 -6.69 -18.77 -8.47
C GLY A 231 -7.24 -17.44 -8.98
N LEU A 232 -7.98 -16.70 -8.15
CA LEU A 232 -8.45 -15.35 -8.49
C LEU A 232 -7.30 -14.36 -8.69
N ASP A 233 -6.28 -14.41 -7.82
CA ASP A 233 -5.08 -13.59 -8.01
C ASP A 233 -4.38 -13.97 -9.31
N LEU A 234 -4.08 -15.25 -9.55
CA LEU A 234 -3.42 -15.68 -10.79
C LEU A 234 -4.20 -15.27 -12.04
N ALA A 235 -5.54 -15.35 -12.01
CA ALA A 235 -6.39 -14.88 -13.10
C ALA A 235 -6.25 -13.37 -13.33
N SER A 236 -6.32 -12.57 -12.27
CA SER A 236 -6.12 -11.12 -12.32
C SER A 236 -4.72 -10.77 -12.86
N PHE A 237 -3.67 -11.42 -12.35
CA PHE A 237 -2.29 -11.21 -12.79
C PHE A 237 -2.03 -11.63 -14.23
N LYS A 238 -2.61 -12.74 -14.68
CA LYS A 238 -2.48 -13.17 -16.08
C LYS A 238 -3.01 -12.08 -17.02
N LEU A 239 -4.10 -11.41 -16.63
CA LEU A 239 -4.70 -10.32 -17.38
C LEU A 239 -3.82 -9.05 -17.33
N TYR A 240 -3.31 -8.66 -16.14
CA TYR A 240 -2.34 -7.55 -16.04
C TYR A 240 -1.05 -7.80 -16.82
N ASN A 241 -0.53 -9.03 -16.82
CA ASN A 241 0.76 -9.33 -17.45
C ASN A 241 0.70 -9.21 -18.98
N ARG A 242 -0.49 -9.43 -19.58
CA ARG A 242 -0.73 -9.19 -21.02
C ARG A 242 -0.54 -7.71 -21.38
N HIS A 243 -1.00 -6.82 -20.51
CA HIS A 243 -0.97 -5.36 -20.71
C HIS A 243 0.19 -4.69 -19.98
N MET A 244 1.16 -5.46 -19.47
CA MET A 244 2.23 -4.90 -18.64
C MET A 244 3.01 -3.81 -19.38
N LYS A 245 3.15 -3.90 -20.71
CA LYS A 245 3.89 -2.94 -21.55
C LYS A 245 3.21 -1.57 -21.66
N GLU A 246 1.88 -1.51 -21.56
CA GLU A 246 1.07 -0.29 -21.67
C GLU A 246 0.99 0.49 -20.35
N LEU A 247 1.37 -0.15 -19.24
CA LEU A 247 1.26 0.45 -17.91
C LEU A 247 2.39 1.46 -17.62
N THR A 248 2.00 2.53 -16.93
CA THR A 248 2.91 3.55 -16.37
C THR A 248 3.82 2.93 -15.32
N TYR A 249 5.01 3.50 -15.13
CA TYR A 249 5.99 3.06 -14.12
C TYR A 249 5.39 2.88 -12.72
N GLU A 250 4.62 3.86 -12.22
CA GLU A 250 3.94 3.79 -10.92
C GLU A 250 2.96 2.61 -10.82
N GLN A 251 2.23 2.31 -11.90
CA GLN A 251 1.30 1.18 -11.96
C GLN A 251 2.03 -0.17 -11.95
N ARG A 252 3.25 -0.22 -12.50
CA ARG A 252 4.09 -1.44 -12.48
C ARG A 252 4.65 -1.71 -11.09
N ILE A 253 5.03 -0.66 -10.36
CA ILE A 253 5.44 -0.79 -8.96
C ILE A 253 4.29 -1.39 -8.16
N GLU A 254 3.08 -0.86 -8.33
CA GLU A 254 1.87 -1.37 -7.68
C GLU A 254 1.67 -2.87 -7.94
N ILE A 255 1.71 -3.30 -9.21
CA ILE A 255 1.60 -4.72 -9.59
C ILE A 255 2.74 -5.55 -8.99
N SER A 256 3.97 -5.03 -8.97
CA SER A 256 5.11 -5.74 -8.36
C SER A 256 4.90 -5.96 -6.86
N ARG A 257 4.33 -4.98 -6.15
CA ARG A 257 3.98 -5.13 -4.73
C ARG A 257 2.90 -6.20 -4.55
N ARG A 258 1.88 -6.21 -5.41
CA ARG A 258 0.85 -7.26 -5.40
C ARG A 258 1.48 -8.66 -5.64
N LYS A 259 2.51 -8.77 -6.48
CA LYS A 259 3.23 -10.05 -6.71
C LYS A 259 3.94 -10.56 -5.45
N LEU A 260 4.46 -9.68 -4.60
CA LEU A 260 5.02 -10.08 -3.30
C LEU A 260 3.95 -10.71 -2.40
N GLY A 261 2.67 -10.34 -2.60
CA GLY A 261 1.54 -11.00 -1.94
C GLY A 261 1.47 -12.51 -2.19
N PHE A 262 1.94 -13.02 -3.34
CA PHE A 262 2.02 -14.47 -3.58
C PHE A 262 2.98 -15.19 -2.65
N ILE A 263 4.07 -14.53 -2.26
CA ILE A 263 5.01 -15.10 -1.29
C ILE A 263 4.33 -15.19 0.08
N LEU A 264 3.52 -14.19 0.43
CA LEU A 264 2.74 -14.17 1.67
C LEU A 264 1.67 -15.28 1.73
N TYR A 265 1.22 -15.85 0.61
CA TYR A 265 0.34 -17.03 0.61
C TYR A 265 0.98 -18.28 1.21
N LEU A 266 2.32 -18.38 1.22
CA LEU A 266 3.06 -19.47 1.85
C LEU A 266 2.92 -19.45 3.39
N LEU A 267 2.78 -18.25 3.96
CA LEU A 267 2.57 -18.02 5.40
C LEU A 267 1.09 -18.12 5.80
N ARG A 268 0.19 -18.28 4.84
CA ARG A 268 -1.24 -18.44 5.07
C ARG A 268 -1.61 -19.91 5.32
N SER A 269 -2.50 -20.15 6.29
CA SER A 269 -3.10 -21.48 6.48
C SER A 269 -4.02 -21.81 5.28
N PRO A 270 -4.06 -23.06 4.77
CA PRO A 270 -3.50 -24.30 5.32
C PRO A 270 -2.05 -24.62 4.90
N MET A 271 -1.51 -23.93 3.89
CA MET A 271 -0.16 -24.19 3.36
C MET A 271 0.88 -24.10 4.49
N TYR A 272 0.84 -23.02 5.26
CA TYR A 272 1.78 -22.80 6.36
C TYR A 272 1.80 -23.96 7.35
N ASN A 273 0.64 -24.36 7.88
CA ASN A 273 0.55 -25.40 8.89
C ASN A 273 0.91 -26.79 8.35
N GLY A 274 0.70 -27.05 7.06
CA GLY A 274 0.96 -28.35 6.45
C GLY A 274 2.41 -28.56 6.01
N TYR A 275 2.99 -27.56 5.34
CA TYR A 275 4.28 -27.72 4.66
C TYR A 275 5.24 -26.56 4.97
N SER A 276 4.79 -25.32 4.78
CA SER A 276 5.69 -24.16 4.80
C SER A 276 6.38 -23.93 6.14
N LYS A 277 5.69 -24.19 7.26
CA LYS A 277 6.25 -23.99 8.60
C LYS A 277 7.54 -24.78 8.80
N ASN A 278 7.50 -26.09 8.54
CA ASN A 278 8.65 -26.97 8.75
C ASN A 278 9.81 -26.60 7.81
N VAL A 279 9.51 -26.23 6.56
CA VAL A 279 10.55 -25.79 5.61
C VAL A 279 11.22 -24.51 6.07
N ILE A 280 10.44 -23.51 6.49
CA ILE A 280 10.96 -22.22 6.97
C ILE A 280 11.79 -22.42 8.24
N GLU A 281 11.27 -23.18 9.21
CA GLU A 281 11.97 -23.48 10.47
C GLU A 281 13.28 -24.25 10.21
N ASN A 282 13.27 -25.25 9.32
CA ASN A 282 14.48 -26.02 8.97
C ASN A 282 15.53 -25.16 8.24
N VAL A 283 15.12 -24.29 7.32
CA VAL A 283 16.03 -23.37 6.64
C VAL A 283 16.62 -22.37 7.62
N LEU A 284 15.79 -21.83 8.53
CA LEU A 284 16.20 -20.78 9.45
C LEU A 284 17.11 -21.33 10.56
N THR A 285 16.83 -22.53 11.07
CA THR A 285 17.72 -23.28 11.98
C THR A 285 19.03 -23.69 11.30
N SER A 286 18.97 -24.14 10.04
CA SER A 286 20.18 -24.45 9.27
C SER A 286 21.05 -23.20 9.05
N MET A 287 20.44 -22.05 8.79
CA MET A 287 21.14 -20.78 8.64
C MET A 287 21.76 -20.32 9.96
N SER A 288 21.01 -20.42 11.06
CA SER A 288 21.45 -20.11 12.42
C SER A 288 22.67 -20.96 12.81
N ASN A 289 22.65 -22.25 12.50
CA ASN A 289 23.72 -23.19 12.83
C ASN A 289 24.97 -23.03 11.94
N LYS A 290 24.81 -22.55 10.69
CA LYS A 290 25.91 -22.44 9.73
C LYS A 290 26.69 -21.13 9.87
N ILE A 291 26.06 -20.06 10.35
CA ILE A 291 26.67 -18.74 10.50
C ILE A 291 26.39 -18.22 11.92
N PRO A 292 27.38 -18.19 12.83
CA PRO A 292 27.15 -17.83 14.24
C PRO A 292 26.59 -16.41 14.43
N ALA A 293 26.87 -15.48 13.51
CA ALA A 293 26.27 -14.14 13.53
C ALA A 293 24.78 -14.13 13.14
N MET A 294 24.32 -15.08 12.31
CA MET A 294 22.92 -15.14 11.88
C MET A 294 21.99 -15.67 12.98
N SER A 295 22.51 -16.43 13.95
CA SER A 295 21.71 -16.90 15.09
C SER A 295 21.02 -15.77 15.85
N PHE A 296 21.69 -14.63 16.03
CA PHE A 296 21.10 -13.44 16.67
C PHE A 296 19.85 -12.91 15.97
N VAL A 297 19.72 -13.11 14.66
CA VAL A 297 18.58 -12.65 13.85
C VAL A 297 17.56 -13.77 13.65
N CYS A 298 18.03 -14.98 13.35
CA CYS A 298 17.20 -16.14 13.07
C CYS A 298 16.38 -16.59 14.28
N ASP A 299 16.98 -16.61 15.47
CA ASP A 299 16.31 -17.18 16.65
C ASP A 299 15.12 -16.34 17.14
N PRO A 300 15.18 -14.98 17.16
CA PRO A 300 13.99 -14.16 17.34
C PRO A 300 12.94 -14.41 16.26
N ILE A 301 13.33 -14.46 14.98
CA ILE A 301 12.38 -14.64 13.87
C ILE A 301 11.60 -15.95 14.03
N ILE A 302 12.26 -17.07 14.36
CA ILE A 302 11.59 -18.36 14.59
C ILE A 302 10.53 -18.24 15.69
N ARG A 303 10.88 -17.66 16.83
CA ARG A 303 9.98 -17.50 17.98
C ARG A 303 8.79 -16.61 17.65
N TYR A 304 9.04 -15.52 16.94
CA TYR A 304 7.99 -14.59 16.57
C TYR A 304 7.12 -15.09 15.41
N LEU A 305 7.65 -15.89 14.48
CA LEU A 305 6.94 -16.30 13.25
C LEU A 305 5.55 -16.88 13.54
N SER A 306 5.45 -17.75 14.55
CA SER A 306 4.17 -18.34 14.98
C SER A 306 3.19 -17.28 15.50
N HIS A 307 3.70 -16.28 16.22
CA HIS A 307 2.92 -15.15 16.72
C HIS A 307 2.46 -14.22 15.60
N TRP A 308 3.34 -13.87 14.65
CA TRP A 308 2.98 -13.11 13.45
C TRP A 308 1.95 -13.86 12.61
N GLN A 309 2.05 -15.19 12.54
CA GLN A 309 1.11 -16.01 11.79
C GLN A 309 -0.32 -15.96 12.38
N ASP A 310 -0.48 -16.07 13.70
CA ASP A 310 -1.81 -15.97 14.34
C ASP A 310 -2.37 -14.53 14.28
N ILE A 311 -1.50 -13.52 14.34
CA ILE A 311 -1.93 -12.12 14.35
C ILE A 311 -2.17 -11.54 12.96
N TYR A 312 -1.40 -11.87 11.93
CA TYR A 312 -1.51 -11.19 10.63
C TYR A 312 -1.99 -12.08 9.49
N PHE A 313 -1.77 -13.41 9.56
CA PHE A 313 -2.10 -14.33 8.45
C PHE A 313 -3.34 -15.18 8.74
N TYR A 314 -3.63 -15.43 10.01
CA TYR A 314 -4.94 -15.88 10.45
C TYR A 314 -5.94 -14.70 10.53
N MET A 315 -5.42 -13.48 10.59
CA MET A 315 -6.17 -12.25 10.36
C MET A 315 -6.05 -11.84 8.91
N TRP A 316 -6.97 -11.02 8.44
CA TRP A 316 -7.25 -10.94 7.01
C TRP A 316 -6.53 -9.81 6.27
N ALA A 317 -5.64 -9.11 7.00
CA ALA A 317 -4.82 -8.02 6.51
C ALA A 317 -3.65 -8.51 5.64
N SER A 318 -3.93 -9.01 4.43
CA SER A 318 -2.92 -9.22 3.37
C SER A 318 -3.48 -9.15 1.97
#